data_AF-A0A1G6QCY8-F1
#
_entry.id   AF-A0A1G6QCY8-F1
#
_cell.length_a   1.000
_cell.length_b   1.000
_cell.length_c   1.000
_cell.angle_alpha   90.00
_cell.angle_beta   90.00
_cell.angle_gamma   90.00
#
_symmetry.space_group_name_H-M   'P 1'
#
loop_
_entity.id
_entity.type
_entity.pdbx_description
1 polymer ?
#
loop_
_entity_poly.entity_id
_entity_poly.type
_entity_poly.pdbx_seq_one_letter_code
_entity_poly.pdbx_strand_id
1 'polypeptide(L)'
;MLSPHEFATLMLVRQAPDQLDMNRAELDALLERQLVMLEHCTAGGRRAHLTDKGRSFLDALHPDGALRRAVTRAAKRGADGRGTPAAPGDNTTDIEVSGNAG
;
A
#
# COMPACT_ATOMS: atom_id res chain seq x y z
N MET A 1 -9.12 -27.93 -1.09
CA MET A 1 -9.79 -26.73 -1.65
C MET A 1 -9.36 -25.52 -0.86
N LEU A 2 -9.34 -24.31 -1.44
CA LEU A 2 -8.97 -23.11 -0.71
C LEU A 2 -10.11 -22.66 0.19
N SER A 3 -9.84 -22.46 1.49
CA SER A 3 -10.77 -21.79 2.38
C SER A 3 -10.88 -20.31 2.01
N PRO A 4 -11.97 -19.61 2.38
CA PRO A 4 -12.11 -18.18 2.15
C PRO A 4 -10.95 -17.36 2.73
N HIS A 5 -10.38 -17.78 3.85
CA HIS A 5 -9.25 -17.12 4.50
C HIS A 5 -7.93 -17.36 3.76
N GLU A 6 -7.70 -18.56 3.24
CA GLU A 6 -6.54 -18.86 2.40
C GLU A 6 -6.60 -18.05 1.10
N PHE A 7 -7.80 -17.94 0.49
CA PHE A 7 -7.99 -17.14 -0.71
C PHE A 7 -7.76 -15.64 -0.46
N ALA A 8 -8.26 -15.10 0.66
CA ALA A 8 -8.01 -13.71 1.05
C ALA A 8 -6.51 -13.44 1.26
N THR A 9 -5.79 -14.38 1.87
CA THR A 9 -4.34 -14.30 2.05
C THR A 9 -3.62 -14.31 0.71
N LEU A 10 -4.01 -15.18 -0.23
CA LEU A 10 -3.45 -15.23 -1.58
C LEU A 10 -3.66 -13.90 -2.34
N MET A 11 -4.83 -13.29 -2.19
CA MET A 11 -5.13 -11.96 -2.73
C MET A 11 -4.26 -10.85 -2.09
N LEU A 12 -4.01 -10.93 -0.78
CA LEU A 12 -3.13 -10.01 -0.07
C LEU A 12 -1.67 -10.15 -0.52
N VAL A 13 -1.18 -11.37 -0.81
CA VAL A 13 0.17 -11.59 -1.35
C VAL A 13 0.36 -10.84 -2.67
N ARG A 14 -0.69 -10.79 -3.50
CA ARG A 14 -0.67 -10.05 -4.78
C ARG A 14 -0.63 -8.53 -4.60
N GLN A 15 -1.36 -8.01 -3.61
CA GLN A 15 -1.64 -6.58 -3.48
C GLN A 15 -0.68 -5.86 -2.52
N ALA A 16 -0.32 -6.51 -1.43
CA ALA A 16 0.44 -5.95 -0.33
C ALA A 16 1.30 -7.03 0.35
N PRO A 17 2.30 -7.59 -0.37
CA PRO A 17 3.16 -8.64 0.18
C PRO A 17 3.94 -8.20 1.43
N ASP A 18 4.14 -6.89 1.65
CA ASP A 18 4.80 -6.33 2.84
C ASP A 18 3.89 -6.24 4.07
N GLN A 19 2.55 -6.25 3.89
CA GLN A 19 1.58 -6.16 4.99
C GLN A 19 1.17 -7.54 5.51
N LEU A 20 1.68 -8.61 4.91
CA LEU A 20 1.37 -9.96 5.31
C LEU A 20 2.14 -10.37 6.55
N ASP A 21 1.41 -10.96 7.48
CA ASP A 21 2.00 -11.65 8.61
C ASP A 21 2.60 -12.99 8.15
N MET A 22 3.92 -13.11 8.25
CA MET A 22 4.67 -14.29 7.83
C MET A 22 4.47 -15.50 8.76
N ASN A 23 3.77 -15.35 9.89
CA ASN A 23 3.51 -16.41 10.86
C ASN A 23 2.06 -16.95 10.81
N ARG A 24 1.32 -16.62 9.75
CA ARG A 24 -0.05 -17.11 9.54
C ARG A 24 -0.05 -18.53 8.97
N ALA A 25 -0.83 -19.42 9.58
CA ALA A 25 -1.01 -20.80 9.12
C ALA A 25 -1.57 -20.88 7.69
N GLU A 26 -2.34 -19.88 7.25
CA GLU A 26 -2.80 -19.81 5.86
C GLU A 26 -1.64 -19.66 4.87
N LEU A 27 -0.57 -18.96 5.25
CA LEU A 27 0.61 -18.78 4.40
C LEU A 27 1.34 -20.12 4.22
N ASP A 28 1.47 -20.90 5.29
CA ASP A 28 2.05 -22.25 5.24
C ASP A 28 1.22 -23.15 4.31
N ALA A 29 -0.11 -23.13 4.42
CA ALA A 29 -0.99 -23.90 3.54
C ALA A 29 -0.87 -23.47 2.05
N LEU A 30 -0.63 -22.17 1.78
CA LEU A 30 -0.38 -21.67 0.43
C LEU A 30 1.01 -22.08 -0.10
N LEU A 31 2.02 -22.15 0.77
CA LEU A 31 3.38 -22.61 0.46
C LEU A 31 3.39 -24.09 0.12
N GLU A 32 2.73 -24.92 0.92
CA GLU A 32 2.56 -26.36 0.67
C GLU A 32 1.93 -26.63 -0.70
N ARG A 33 0.98 -25.77 -1.10
CA ARG A 33 0.29 -25.86 -2.39
C ARG A 33 1.06 -25.22 -3.55
N GLN A 34 2.24 -24.66 -3.29
CA GLN A 34 3.10 -23.98 -4.26
C GLN A 34 2.39 -22.81 -4.97
N LEU A 35 1.47 -22.14 -4.29
CA LEU A 35 0.78 -20.95 -4.81
C LEU A 35 1.56 -19.67 -4.47
N VAL A 36 2.35 -19.72 -3.40
CA VAL A 36 3.21 -18.65 -2.94
C VAL A 36 4.60 -19.22 -2.65
N MET A 37 5.58 -18.33 -2.59
CA MET A 37 6.95 -18.62 -2.18
C MET A 37 7.44 -17.53 -1.24
N LEU A 38 8.36 -17.86 -0.33
CA LEU A 38 9.01 -16.89 0.53
C LEU A 38 10.37 -16.52 -0.05
N GLU A 39 10.59 -15.23 -0.26
CA GLU A 39 11.88 -14.67 -0.65
C GLU A 39 12.52 -14.00 0.57
N HIS A 40 13.82 -14.22 0.77
CA HIS A 40 14.60 -13.50 1.78
C HIS A 40 15.07 -12.17 1.21
N CYS A 41 14.54 -11.08 1.75
CA CYS A 41 15.03 -9.75 1.44
C CYS A 41 16.36 -9.48 2.15
N THR A 42 17.27 -8.78 1.47
CA THR A 42 18.61 -8.43 1.98
C THR A 42 18.60 -7.60 3.28
N ALA A 43 17.46 -6.98 3.62
CA ALA A 43 17.24 -6.26 4.87
C ALA A 43 16.86 -7.16 6.06
N GLY A 44 16.98 -8.49 5.94
CA GLY A 44 16.65 -9.45 6.99
C GLY A 44 15.14 -9.76 7.13
N GLY A 45 14.32 -9.19 6.25
CA GLY A 45 12.89 -9.49 6.15
C GLY A 45 12.61 -10.70 5.25
N ARG A 46 11.55 -11.45 5.56
CA ARG A 46 10.96 -12.42 4.64
C ARG A 46 9.76 -11.81 3.96
N ARG A 47 9.63 -12.01 2.64
CA ARG A 47 8.50 -11.51 1.87
C ARG A 47 7.85 -12.65 1.10
N ALA A 48 6.52 -12.68 1.10
CA ALA A 48 5.77 -13.65 0.32
C ALA A 48 5.56 -13.13 -1.10
N HIS A 49 5.77 -14.00 -2.08
CA HIS A 49 5.58 -13.74 -3.50
C HIS A 49 4.68 -14.80 -4.13
N LEU A 50 3.86 -14.42 -5.10
CA LEU A 50 3.08 -15.39 -5.87
C LEU A 50 3.98 -16.21 -6.80
N THR A 51 3.76 -17.51 -6.85
CA THR A 51 4.32 -18.34 -7.92
C THR A 51 3.52 -18.15 -9.22
N ASP A 52 4.05 -18.65 -10.34
CA ASP A 52 3.32 -18.66 -11.61
C ASP A 52 1.98 -19.43 -11.51
N LYS A 53 1.96 -20.48 -10.68
CA LYS A 53 0.75 -21.24 -10.36
C LYS A 53 -0.25 -20.40 -9.57
N GLY A 54 0.20 -19.66 -8.56
CA GLY A 54 -0.64 -18.73 -7.79
C GLY A 54 -1.25 -17.63 -8.66
N ARG A 55 -0.47 -17.06 -9.58
CA ARG A 55 -0.96 -16.07 -10.56
C ARG A 55 -2.02 -16.65 -11.48
N SER A 56 -1.72 -17.77 -12.13
CA SER A 56 -2.66 -18.44 -13.04
C SER A 56 -3.96 -18.83 -12.33
N PHE A 57 -3.87 -19.26 -11.07
CA PHE A 57 -5.03 -19.59 -10.25
C PHE A 57 -5.91 -18.36 -9.97
N LEU A 58 -5.29 -17.25 -9.57
CA LEU A 58 -6.03 -16.00 -9.34
C LEU A 58 -6.61 -15.44 -10.63
N ASP A 59 -5.88 -15.51 -11.75
CA ASP A 59 -6.35 -14.98 -13.03
C ASP A 59 -7.51 -15.81 -13.60
N ALA A 60 -7.54 -17.12 -13.34
CA ALA A 60 -8.67 -17.98 -13.69
C ALA A 60 -9.95 -17.67 -12.88
N LEU A 61 -9.79 -17.27 -11.61
CA LEU A 61 -10.93 -16.94 -10.74
C LEU A 61 -11.36 -15.48 -10.85
N HIS A 62 -10.42 -14.60 -11.15
CA HIS A 62 -10.62 -13.16 -11.15
C HIS A 62 -9.66 -12.50 -12.15
N PRO A 63 -10.03 -12.44 -13.43
CA PRO A 63 -9.20 -11.85 -14.46
C PRO A 63 -8.85 -10.39 -14.11
N ASP A 64 -7.59 -10.04 -14.34
CA ASP A 64 -6.84 -8.85 -13.89
C ASP A 64 -7.60 -7.49 -13.98
N GLY A 65 -8.62 -7.39 -14.85
CA GLY A 65 -9.44 -6.19 -15.05
C GLY A 65 -10.13 -5.63 -13.79
N ALA A 66 -10.53 -6.48 -12.84
CA ALA A 66 -11.12 -5.99 -11.59
C ALA A 66 -10.06 -5.63 -10.52
N LEU A 67 -8.84 -6.16 -10.62
CA LEU A 67 -7.75 -5.88 -9.68
C LEU A 67 -7.12 -4.49 -9.92
N ARG A 68 -7.00 -4.05 -11.19
CA ARG A 68 -6.46 -2.73 -11.52
C ARG A 68 -7.19 -1.58 -10.82
N ARG A 69 -8.52 -1.70 -10.67
CA ARG A 69 -9.34 -0.69 -9.97
C ARG A 69 -9.02 -0.56 -8.48
N ALA A 70 -8.62 -1.66 -7.84
CA ALA A 70 -8.26 -1.66 -6.42
C ALA A 70 -6.89 -1.00 -6.17
N VAL A 71 -5.89 -1.30 -7.01
CA VAL A 71 -4.55 -0.69 -6.93
C VAL A 71 -4.61 0.82 -7.12
N THR A 72 -5.37 1.30 -8.12
CA THR A 72 -5.55 2.75 -8.32
C THR A 72 -6.28 3.42 -7.14
N ARG A 73 -7.17 2.70 -6.44
CA ARG A 73 -7.84 3.22 -5.23
C ARG A 73 -6.93 3.26 -4.02
N ALA A 74 -6.08 2.24 -3.82
CA ALA A 74 -5.09 2.22 -2.74
C ALA A 74 -4.06 3.34 -2.92
N ALA A 75 -3.55 3.54 -4.15
CA ALA A 75 -2.62 4.62 -4.47
C ALA A 75 -3.26 6.02 -4.29
N LYS A 76 -4.53 6.20 -4.67
CA LYS A 76 -5.28 7.45 -4.42
C LYS A 76 -5.48 7.76 -2.94
N ARG A 77 -5.53 6.74 -2.06
CA ARG A 77 -5.77 6.92 -0.62
C ARG A 77 -4.52 7.35 0.15
N GLY A 78 -3.33 7.18 -0.43
CA GLY A 78 -2.05 7.64 0.15
C GLY A 78 -1.66 9.08 -0.20
N ALA A 79 -2.38 9.74 -1.12
CA ALA A 79 -2.07 11.10 -1.56
C ALA A 79 -2.93 12.19 -0.89
N ASP A 80 -3.87 11.83 -0.02
CA ASP A 80 -4.77 12.76 0.68
C ASP A 80 -4.42 12.87 2.17
N GLY A 81 -3.14 13.11 2.43
CA GLY A 81 -2.57 13.10 3.77
C GLY A 81 -1.57 14.22 3.99
N ARG A 82 -2.09 15.40 4.31
CA ARG A 82 -1.43 16.50 5.05
C ARG A 82 -0.42 17.37 4.28
N GLY A 83 -0.95 18.50 3.80
CA GLY A 83 -0.22 19.77 3.69
C GLY A 83 -1.04 20.88 4.34
N THR A 84 -0.88 21.05 5.65
CA THR A 84 -1.36 22.24 6.38
C THR A 84 -0.55 23.46 5.94
N PRO A 85 -1.14 24.56 5.45
CA PRO A 85 -0.46 25.84 5.40
C PRO A 85 -0.50 26.45 6.81
N ALA A 86 0.56 26.20 7.59
CA ALA A 86 0.87 26.99 8.78
C ALA A 86 1.51 28.33 8.35
N ALA A 87 1.16 29.38 9.07
CA ALA A 87 1.39 30.80 8.81
C ALA A 87 2.86 31.23 8.68
N PRO A 88 3.07 32.52 8.35
CA PRO A 88 3.83 33.35 9.29
C PRO A 88 3.03 34.60 9.69
N GLY A 89 3.02 34.85 11.00
CA GLY A 89 2.61 36.13 11.57
C GLY A 89 3.77 37.13 11.66
N ASP A 90 3.36 38.36 11.94
CA ASP A 90 4.09 39.50 12.50
C ASP A 90 5.14 40.24 11.66
N ASN A 91 4.76 41.44 11.22
CA ASN A 91 5.42 42.65 11.73
C ASN A 91 4.47 43.87 11.85
N THR A 92 4.06 44.12 13.09
CA THR A 92 3.90 45.46 13.67
C THR A 92 4.95 46.43 13.16
N THR A 93 4.53 47.60 12.65
CA THR A 93 4.83 48.91 13.27
C THR A 93 4.03 50.00 12.59
N ASP A 94 3.13 50.57 13.38
CA ASP A 94 2.72 51.97 13.39
C ASP A 94 3.96 52.91 13.33
N ILE A 95 4.01 53.81 12.34
CA ILE A 95 4.76 55.09 12.39
C ILE A 95 3.97 56.12 11.56
N GLU A 96 3.24 57.00 12.24
CA GLU A 96 2.95 58.36 11.76
C GLU A 96 4.28 59.11 11.52
N VAL A 97 4.38 59.95 10.47
CA VAL A 97 4.98 61.30 10.51
C VAL A 97 4.97 61.96 9.11
N SER A 98 4.32 63.14 9.09
CA SER A 98 4.60 64.37 8.32
C SER A 98 5.00 64.35 6.84
N GLY A 99 4.19 65.03 6.04
CA GLY A 99 4.55 66.38 5.56
C GLY A 99 5.30 66.54 4.23
N ASN A 100 4.72 67.43 3.41
CA ASN A 100 5.36 68.33 2.43
C ASN A 100 5.51 67.90 0.96
N ALA A 101 4.72 68.54 0.10
CA ALA A 101 5.09 69.18 -1.19
C ALA A 101 3.78 69.52 -1.93
N GLY A 102 3.48 70.70 -2.45
CA GLY A 102 4.14 72.00 -2.55
C GLY A 102 3.12 73.00 -3.11
#